data_AF-W2SIC8-F1
#
_entry.id   AF-W2SIC8-F1
#
_cell.length_a   1.000
_cell.length_b   1.000
_cell.length_c   1.000
_cell.angle_alpha   90.00
_cell.angle_beta   90.00
_cell.angle_gamma   90.00
#
_symmetry.space_group_name_H-M   'P 1'
#
loop_
_entity.id
_entity.type
_entity.pdbx_description
1 polymer ?
#
loop_
_entity_poly.entity_id
_entity_poly.type
_entity_poly.pdbx_seq_one_letter_code
_entity_poly.pdbx_strand_id
1 'polypeptide(L)'
;MAAVQVIPCRKSSTCPSRPAEASKRGSDLKKRMEELKHIPDFPLIYPDFLQSPVWNRRNSLKEELEFQDMLERRTHLDIPEFFVGSIVAVTTSEKYMGSKEHRFVGICIRREKQGLHHQFTLRNVIDGIGVEIMYDLYNPTIRKIETLKLEKRLDTDLSYLVDALPEYSTFDFHMEPIAHPAGTPVPVNPIRVKLRPPPWCRRWELLDYKGIDGAWEQSTPYFKRKFHKTKINDYLRYDLIADYRIGSELEHELKVEEKMQRFEKERHTAGFTRRRIFRSAAASR
;
A
#
# COMPACT_ATOMS: atom_id res chain seq x y z
N MET A 1 74.54 46.82 27.15
CA MET A 1 73.88 47.41 25.98
C MET A 1 73.39 46.30 25.08
N ALA A 2 72.09 46.31 24.78
CA ALA A 2 71.33 45.66 23.70
C ALA A 2 70.05 45.03 24.27
N ALA A 3 69.03 45.87 24.41
CA ALA A 3 67.66 45.46 24.65
C ALA A 3 66.99 45.24 23.29
N VAL A 4 66.37 44.08 23.04
CA VAL A 4 65.34 43.91 21.98
C VAL A 4 64.30 42.88 22.41
N GLN A 5 63.14 43.45 22.80
CA GLN A 5 61.75 43.01 22.66
C GLN A 5 61.35 41.54 22.82
N VAL A 6 60.62 41.31 23.91
CA VAL A 6 59.74 40.16 24.16
C VAL A 6 58.54 40.22 23.21
N ILE A 7 58.34 39.17 22.41
CA ILE A 7 57.12 38.97 21.61
C ILE A 7 56.03 38.45 22.57
N PRO A 8 54.84 39.07 22.65
CA PRO A 8 53.78 38.53 23.50
C PRO A 8 53.17 37.30 22.83
N CYS A 9 53.26 36.16 23.51
CA CYS A 9 52.50 34.97 23.14
C CYS A 9 51.01 35.32 23.27
N ARG A 10 50.27 35.32 22.15
CA ARG A 10 48.81 35.47 22.15
C ARG A 10 48.23 34.40 23.09
N LYS A 11 47.61 34.84 24.19
CA LYS A 11 46.75 33.98 25.00
C LYS A 11 45.69 33.40 24.06
N SER A 12 45.79 32.11 23.72
CA SER A 12 44.67 31.38 23.17
C SER A 12 43.58 31.41 24.24
N SER A 13 42.42 31.93 23.88
CA SER A 13 41.22 31.79 24.68
C SER A 13 41.03 30.30 24.97
N THR A 14 41.17 29.90 26.23
CA THR A 14 40.63 28.63 26.71
C THR A 14 39.15 28.63 26.37
N CYS A 15 38.77 27.90 25.32
CA CYS A 15 37.38 27.55 25.09
C CYS A 15 36.91 26.81 26.35
N PRO A 16 35.88 27.28 27.06
CA PRO A 16 35.26 26.45 28.08
C PRO A 16 34.54 25.35 27.30
N SER A 17 35.20 24.21 27.11
CA SER A 17 34.52 22.99 26.69
C SER A 17 33.59 22.61 27.84
N ARG A 18 32.34 23.07 27.77
CA ARG A 18 31.26 22.40 28.48
C ARG A 18 31.31 20.95 28.00
N PRO A 19 31.51 19.96 28.87
CA PRO A 19 31.31 18.58 28.46
C PRO A 19 29.89 18.48 27.89
N ALA A 20 29.74 17.81 26.74
CA ALA A 20 28.43 17.61 26.15
C ALA A 20 27.49 17.08 27.24
N GLU A 21 26.39 17.82 27.49
CA GLU A 21 25.35 17.35 28.39
C GLU A 21 25.02 15.91 27.98
N ALA A 22 25.21 14.97 28.92
CA ALA A 22 24.93 13.58 28.68
C ALA A 22 23.52 13.48 28.09
N SER A 23 23.43 13.04 26.83
CA SER A 23 22.14 12.98 26.15
C SER A 23 21.21 12.16 27.03
N LYS A 24 20.03 12.70 27.30
CA LYS A 24 19.00 12.03 28.10
C LYS A 24 18.59 10.75 27.36
N ARG A 25 19.29 9.63 27.59
CA ARG A 25 19.00 8.28 27.07
C ARG A 25 17.72 7.67 27.67
N GLY A 26 16.72 8.49 27.97
CA GLY A 26 15.40 8.07 28.47
C GLY A 26 14.31 8.12 27.39
N SER A 27 14.48 8.91 26.33
CA SER A 27 13.49 9.03 25.23
C SER A 27 13.50 7.84 24.26
N ASP A 28 14.61 7.09 24.19
CA ASP A 28 14.79 5.99 23.24
C ASP A 28 14.01 4.73 23.61
N LEU A 29 13.79 4.47 24.91
CA LEU A 29 13.12 3.25 25.36
C LEU A 29 11.64 3.26 24.99
N LYS A 30 10.96 4.40 25.18
CA LYS A 30 9.55 4.56 24.76
C LYS A 30 9.41 4.44 23.25
N LYS A 31 10.30 5.09 22.49
CA LYS A 31 10.31 5.01 21.02
C LYS A 31 10.53 3.58 20.53
N ARG A 32 11.51 2.86 21.08
CA ARG A 32 11.74 1.43 20.78
C ARG A 32 10.57 0.53 21.17
N MET A 33 9.90 0.81 22.28
CA MET A 33 8.70 0.06 22.68
C MET A 33 7.51 0.32 21.75
N GLU A 34 7.38 1.54 21.21
CA GLU A 34 6.38 1.87 20.20
C GLU A 34 6.70 1.19 18.86
N GLU A 35 7.97 1.22 18.45
CA GLU A 35 8.48 0.51 17.26
C GLU A 35 8.23 -1.01 17.35
N LEU A 36 8.38 -1.61 18.54
CA LEU A 36 8.08 -3.03 18.76
C LEU A 36 6.59 -3.38 18.70
N LYS A 37 5.69 -2.39 18.86
CA LYS A 37 4.23 -2.61 18.76
C LYS A 37 3.69 -2.43 17.35
N HIS A 38 4.47 -1.80 16.47
CA HIS A 38 4.07 -1.47 15.11
C HIS A 38 3.80 -2.73 14.29
N ILE A 39 2.66 -2.74 13.59
CA ILE A 39 2.34 -3.81 12.65
C ILE A 39 3.14 -3.58 11.36
N PRO A 40 4.09 -4.46 10.97
CA PRO A 40 4.96 -4.21 9.81
C PRO A 40 4.19 -4.15 8.49
N ASP A 41 3.06 -4.87 8.40
CA ASP A 41 2.20 -4.89 7.22
C ASP A 41 1.15 -3.74 7.21
N PHE A 42 1.20 -2.81 8.16
CA PHE A 42 0.21 -1.73 8.28
C PHE A 42 0.01 -0.93 6.97
N PRO A 43 1.08 -0.52 6.25
CA PRO A 43 0.92 0.20 4.97
C PRO A 43 0.17 -0.60 3.90
N LEU A 44 0.23 -1.93 3.96
CA LEU A 44 -0.46 -2.80 3.00
C LEU A 44 -1.94 -2.98 3.37
N ILE A 45 -2.25 -2.97 4.67
CA ILE A 45 -3.63 -3.10 5.17
C ILE A 45 -4.39 -1.80 4.86
N TYR A 46 -3.80 -0.65 5.22
CA TYR A 46 -4.40 0.69 5.13
C TYR A 46 -3.58 1.68 4.25
N PRO A 47 -3.37 1.38 2.96
CA PRO A 47 -2.67 2.27 2.05
C PRO A 47 -3.38 3.61 1.85
N ASP A 48 -4.68 3.68 2.12
CA ASP A 48 -5.50 4.88 2.02
C ASP A 48 -5.20 5.92 3.10
N PHE A 49 -4.71 5.50 4.27
CA PHE A 49 -4.30 6.41 5.34
C PHE A 49 -2.84 6.81 5.25
N LEU A 50 -2.09 6.36 4.25
CA LEU A 50 -0.70 6.77 4.08
C LEU A 50 -0.62 8.23 3.62
N GLN A 51 0.50 8.87 3.94
CA GLN A 51 0.81 10.20 3.43
C GLN A 51 1.01 10.16 1.91
N SER A 52 0.78 11.28 1.24
CA SER A 52 1.06 11.36 -0.19
C SER A 52 2.56 11.15 -0.46
N PRO A 53 2.95 10.31 -1.42
CA PRO A 53 4.36 10.15 -1.80
C PRO A 53 4.91 11.42 -2.48
N VAL A 54 4.04 12.33 -2.92
CA VAL A 54 4.45 13.63 -3.45
C VAL A 54 4.55 14.61 -2.29
N TRP A 55 5.77 14.86 -1.82
CA TRP A 55 6.06 15.77 -0.70
C TRP A 55 5.31 17.11 -0.77
N ASN A 56 5.28 17.76 -1.94
CA ASN A 56 4.61 19.05 -2.13
C ASN A 56 3.08 19.01 -1.95
N ARG A 57 2.48 17.83 -1.89
CA ARG A 57 1.02 17.64 -1.67
C ARG A 57 0.68 17.33 -0.21
N ARG A 58 1.68 17.10 0.66
CA ARG A 58 1.47 16.78 2.07
C ARG A 58 0.99 18.02 2.82
N ASN A 59 -0.08 17.87 3.58
CA ASN A 59 -0.61 18.94 4.43
C ASN A 59 -1.32 18.31 5.63
N SER A 60 -0.75 18.50 6.83
CA SER A 60 -1.24 17.84 8.04
C SER A 60 -2.69 18.19 8.39
N LEU A 61 -3.13 19.43 8.17
CA LEU A 61 -4.50 19.83 8.48
C LEU A 61 -5.48 19.18 7.50
N LYS A 62 -5.15 19.20 6.21
CA LYS A 62 -5.93 18.54 5.17
C LYS A 62 -6.05 17.04 5.45
N GLU A 63 -4.93 16.38 5.71
CA GLU A 63 -4.88 14.94 5.98
C GLU A 63 -5.69 14.58 7.22
N GLU A 64 -5.67 15.41 8.27
CA GLU A 64 -6.48 15.18 9.47
C GLU A 64 -7.99 15.33 9.21
N LEU A 65 -8.41 16.30 8.41
CA LEU A 65 -9.81 16.45 8.00
C LEU A 65 -10.26 15.28 7.12
N GLU A 66 -9.47 14.90 6.12
CA GLU A 66 -9.76 13.72 5.28
C GLU A 66 -9.84 12.45 6.13
N PHE A 67 -8.99 12.31 7.14
CA PHE A 67 -9.04 11.18 8.08
C PHE A 67 -10.39 11.13 8.81
N GLN A 68 -10.85 12.26 9.36
CA GLN A 68 -12.13 12.33 10.06
C GLN A 68 -13.29 11.89 9.14
N ASP A 69 -13.36 12.43 7.92
CA ASP A 69 -14.38 12.08 6.94
C ASP A 69 -14.32 10.58 6.54
N MET A 70 -13.11 10.04 6.36
CA MET A 70 -12.90 8.62 6.05
C MET A 70 -13.39 7.71 7.18
N LEU A 71 -13.10 8.07 8.44
CA LEU A 71 -13.58 7.32 9.60
C LEU A 71 -15.10 7.39 9.73
N GLU A 72 -15.69 8.57 9.55
CA GLU A 72 -17.14 8.75 9.54
C GLU A 72 -17.77 7.85 8.48
N ARG A 73 -17.25 7.86 7.25
CA ARG A 73 -17.76 6.98 6.18
C ARG A 73 -17.64 5.50 6.53
N ARG A 74 -16.54 5.09 7.19
CA ARG A 74 -16.32 3.72 7.70
C ARG A 74 -17.26 3.34 8.83
N THR A 75 -17.97 4.26 9.48
CA THR A 75 -19.06 3.89 10.42
C THR A 75 -20.30 3.38 9.68
N HIS A 76 -20.53 3.90 8.47
CA HIS A 76 -21.70 3.57 7.65
C HIS A 76 -21.45 2.48 6.60
N LEU A 77 -20.19 2.23 6.22
CA LEU A 77 -19.78 1.18 5.28
C LEU A 77 -18.74 0.28 5.94
N ASP A 78 -19.04 -1.03 5.98
CA ASP A 78 -18.06 -2.01 6.43
C ASP A 78 -17.06 -2.29 5.30
N ILE A 79 -15.82 -1.84 5.48
CA ILE A 79 -14.73 -2.02 4.54
C ILE A 79 -13.83 -3.15 5.07
N PRO A 80 -13.84 -4.35 4.46
CA PRO A 80 -13.01 -5.46 4.89
C PRO A 80 -11.54 -5.26 4.52
N GLU A 81 -10.67 -6.03 5.16
CA GLU A 81 -9.25 -6.15 4.80
C GLU A 81 -9.11 -6.93 3.47
N PHE A 82 -8.43 -6.34 2.48
CA PHE A 82 -8.09 -7.01 1.21
C PHE A 82 -6.80 -6.45 0.60
N PHE A 83 -6.14 -7.25 -0.23
CA PHE A 83 -4.87 -6.90 -0.88
C PHE A 83 -4.96 -7.01 -2.39
N VAL A 84 -3.93 -6.52 -3.08
CA VAL A 84 -3.75 -6.82 -4.50
C VAL A 84 -3.56 -8.32 -4.67
N GLY A 85 -4.40 -8.91 -5.51
CA GLY A 85 -4.52 -10.36 -5.67
C GLY A 85 -5.73 -11.00 -5.00
N SER A 86 -6.37 -10.32 -4.04
CA SER A 86 -7.58 -10.82 -3.40
C SER A 86 -8.79 -10.75 -4.34
N ILE A 87 -9.73 -11.67 -4.19
CA ILE A 87 -11.00 -11.68 -4.93
C ILE A 87 -12.05 -10.96 -4.09
N VAL A 88 -12.64 -9.91 -4.67
CA VAL A 88 -13.56 -9.00 -3.99
C VAL A 88 -14.87 -8.91 -4.77
N ALA A 89 -15.98 -8.86 -4.05
CA ALA A 89 -17.28 -8.53 -4.59
C ALA A 89 -17.71 -7.14 -4.10
N VAL A 90 -18.05 -6.25 -5.02
CA VAL A 90 -18.54 -4.90 -4.71
C VAL A 90 -19.99 -4.79 -5.15
N THR A 91 -20.84 -4.33 -4.24
CA THR A 91 -22.24 -4.01 -4.53
C THR A 91 -22.42 -2.51 -4.57
N THR A 92 -22.82 -1.97 -5.72
CA THR A 92 -23.12 -0.55 -5.92
C THR A 92 -24.60 -0.33 -6.19
N SER A 93 -25.12 0.82 -5.78
CA SER A 93 -26.45 1.27 -6.19
C SER A 93 -26.33 2.29 -7.32
N GLU A 94 -26.87 1.96 -8.49
CA GLU A 94 -26.92 2.85 -9.65
C GLU A 94 -28.38 3.25 -9.92
N LYS A 95 -28.62 4.51 -10.26
CA LYS A 95 -30.00 5.02 -10.44
C LYS A 95 -30.55 4.73 -11.84
N TYR A 96 -29.67 4.65 -12.83
CA TYR A 96 -30.05 4.58 -14.24
C TYR A 96 -30.16 3.15 -14.78
N MET A 97 -29.77 2.16 -13.99
CA MET A 97 -29.88 0.75 -14.36
C MET A 97 -31.18 0.15 -13.80
N GLY A 98 -31.70 -0.89 -14.47
CA GLY A 98 -33.00 -1.48 -14.13
C GLY A 98 -33.04 -2.19 -12.76
N SER A 99 -31.89 -2.64 -12.26
CA SER A 99 -31.75 -3.14 -10.88
C SER A 99 -31.32 -1.99 -9.97
N LYS A 100 -31.81 -1.99 -8.72
CA LYS A 100 -31.39 -1.02 -7.71
C LYS A 100 -29.95 -1.24 -7.24
N GLU A 101 -29.47 -2.48 -7.31
CA GLU A 101 -28.15 -2.90 -6.85
C GLU A 101 -27.44 -3.76 -7.89
N HIS A 102 -26.15 -3.52 -8.07
CA HIS A 102 -25.27 -4.20 -9.02
C HIS A 102 -24.09 -4.77 -8.28
N ARG A 103 -23.89 -6.09 -8.42
CA ARG A 103 -22.75 -6.80 -7.84
C ARG A 103 -21.73 -7.10 -8.93
N PHE A 104 -20.49 -6.70 -8.71
CA PHE A 104 -19.35 -7.06 -9.55
C PHE A 104 -18.35 -7.87 -8.73
N VAL A 105 -17.91 -9.00 -9.27
CA VAL A 105 -16.90 -9.88 -8.66
C VAL A 105 -15.66 -9.85 -9.54
N GLY A 106 -14.48 -9.69 -8.93
CA GLY A 106 -13.22 -9.74 -9.65
C GLY A 106 -12.00 -9.75 -8.74
N ILE A 107 -10.84 -9.98 -9.34
CA ILE A 107 -9.54 -9.85 -8.65
C ILE A 107 -9.17 -8.38 -8.54
N CYS A 108 -8.70 -7.97 -7.36
CA CYS A 108 -8.12 -6.64 -7.18
C CYS A 108 -6.74 -6.60 -7.83
N ILE A 109 -6.61 -5.87 -8.94
CA ILE A 109 -5.35 -5.76 -9.68
C ILE A 109 -4.45 -4.65 -9.16
N ARG A 110 -5.05 -3.60 -8.59
CA ARG A 110 -4.32 -2.42 -8.15
C ARG A 110 -5.07 -1.67 -7.06
N ARG A 111 -4.33 -1.07 -6.14
CA ARG A 111 -4.81 -0.11 -5.14
C ARG A 111 -3.93 1.14 -5.25
N GLU A 112 -4.54 2.29 -5.51
CA GLU A 112 -3.83 3.53 -5.80
C GLU A 112 -4.40 4.70 -5.00
N LYS A 113 -3.61 5.78 -4.94
CA LYS A 113 -3.94 7.04 -4.25
C LYS A 113 -4.11 6.86 -2.74
N GLN A 114 -4.26 7.99 -2.05
CA GLN A 114 -4.44 8.09 -0.61
C GLN A 114 -5.66 8.98 -0.30
N GLY A 115 -6.11 8.97 0.96
CA GLY A 115 -7.22 9.76 1.46
C GLY A 115 -8.58 9.31 0.90
N LEU A 116 -9.52 10.25 0.85
CA LEU A 116 -10.89 10.05 0.32
C LEU A 116 -10.91 9.55 -1.13
N HIS A 117 -9.86 9.87 -1.90
CA HIS A 117 -9.71 9.47 -3.30
C HIS A 117 -8.96 8.15 -3.48
N HIS A 118 -8.81 7.33 -2.44
CA HIS A 118 -8.22 6.00 -2.60
C HIS A 118 -9.06 5.14 -3.56
N GLN A 119 -8.40 4.53 -4.54
CA GLN A 119 -9.03 3.76 -5.60
C GLN A 119 -8.53 2.32 -5.60
N PHE A 120 -9.39 1.42 -6.04
CA PHE A 120 -8.99 0.07 -6.35
C PHE A 120 -9.67 -0.40 -7.64
N THR A 121 -8.95 -1.18 -8.44
CA THR A 121 -9.46 -1.69 -9.71
C THR A 121 -9.69 -3.18 -9.59
N LEU A 122 -10.90 -3.60 -9.94
CA LEU A 122 -11.28 -5.00 -10.05
C LEU A 122 -11.30 -5.43 -11.51
N ARG A 123 -10.78 -6.63 -11.78
CA ARG A 123 -10.77 -7.26 -13.10
C ARG A 123 -11.51 -8.60 -13.06
N ASN A 124 -12.33 -8.86 -14.08
CA ASN A 124 -12.88 -10.19 -14.33
C ASN A 124 -13.07 -10.40 -15.84
N VAL A 125 -13.07 -11.65 -16.30
CA VAL A 125 -13.41 -12.02 -17.66
C VAL A 125 -14.83 -12.60 -17.67
N ILE A 126 -15.74 -11.91 -18.35
CA ILE A 126 -17.17 -12.27 -18.43
C ILE A 126 -17.46 -12.59 -19.90
N ASP A 127 -17.97 -13.79 -20.17
CA ASP A 127 -18.32 -14.21 -21.54
C ASP A 127 -17.17 -14.00 -22.56
N GLY A 128 -15.93 -14.22 -22.12
CA GLY A 128 -14.73 -14.04 -22.93
C GLY A 128 -14.24 -12.59 -23.07
N ILE A 129 -14.94 -11.62 -22.48
CA ILE A 129 -14.58 -10.20 -22.50
C ILE A 129 -13.98 -9.80 -21.16
N GLY A 130 -12.77 -9.25 -21.18
CA GLY A 130 -12.12 -8.70 -19.98
C GLY A 130 -12.76 -7.36 -19.59
N VAL A 131 -13.35 -7.30 -18.40
CA VAL A 131 -13.97 -6.10 -17.83
C VAL A 131 -13.15 -5.63 -16.64
N GLU A 132 -12.87 -4.33 -16.60
CA GLU A 132 -12.20 -3.67 -15.49
C GLU A 132 -13.09 -2.55 -14.96
N ILE A 133 -13.29 -2.53 -13.65
CA ILE A 133 -14.04 -1.47 -12.97
C ILE A 133 -13.15 -0.88 -11.88
N MET A 134 -12.95 0.43 -11.97
CA MET A 134 -12.28 1.22 -10.95
C MET A 134 -13.32 1.75 -9.97
N TYR A 135 -13.12 1.47 -8.68
CA TYR A 135 -13.96 1.97 -7.60
C TYR A 135 -13.18 2.96 -6.74
N ASP A 136 -13.83 4.07 -6.37
CA ASP A 136 -13.37 4.92 -5.27
C ASP A 136 -13.86 4.30 -3.96
N LEU A 137 -12.95 4.01 -3.03
CA LEU A 137 -13.25 3.24 -1.81
C LEU A 137 -14.35 3.88 -0.95
N TYR A 138 -14.35 5.21 -0.88
CA TYR A 138 -15.27 5.99 -0.05
C TYR A 138 -16.53 6.46 -0.78
N ASN A 139 -16.79 5.97 -2.00
CA ASN A 139 -17.94 6.41 -2.79
C ASN A 139 -19.28 6.10 -2.05
N PRO A 140 -20.21 7.07 -1.97
CA PRO A 140 -21.53 6.84 -1.36
C PRO A 140 -22.42 5.84 -2.14
N THR A 141 -22.14 5.59 -3.43
CA THR A 141 -22.89 4.60 -4.21
C THR A 141 -22.57 3.16 -3.82
N ILE A 142 -21.42 2.92 -3.17
CA ILE A 142 -21.04 1.59 -2.69
C ILE A 142 -21.88 1.25 -1.46
N ARG A 143 -22.61 0.14 -1.56
CA ARG A 143 -23.46 -0.40 -0.50
C ARG A 143 -22.75 -1.46 0.33
N LYS A 144 -21.95 -2.31 -0.32
CA LYS A 144 -21.28 -3.42 0.35
C LYS A 144 -20.00 -3.79 -0.37
N ILE A 145 -18.96 -4.09 0.40
CA ILE A 145 -17.72 -4.69 -0.09
C ILE A 145 -17.54 -6.01 0.65
N GLU A 146 -17.38 -7.10 -0.09
CA GLU A 146 -17.16 -8.43 0.47
C GLU A 146 -15.86 -9.02 -0.06
N THR A 147 -15.06 -9.59 0.82
CA THR A 147 -13.87 -10.34 0.45
C THR A 147 -14.22 -11.81 0.27
N LEU A 148 -14.18 -12.29 -0.97
CA LEU A 148 -14.48 -13.68 -1.30
C LEU A 148 -13.27 -14.58 -1.04
N LYS A 149 -12.08 -14.12 -1.43
CA LYS A 149 -10.83 -14.84 -1.17
C LYS A 149 -9.74 -13.86 -0.80
N LEU A 150 -9.22 -13.99 0.42
CA LEU A 150 -8.11 -13.19 0.91
C LEU A 150 -6.79 -13.86 0.52
N GLU A 151 -6.07 -13.27 -0.43
CA GLU A 151 -4.74 -13.70 -0.83
C GLU A 151 -3.90 -12.50 -1.29
N LYS A 152 -2.58 -12.61 -1.13
CA LYS A 152 -1.59 -11.70 -1.71
C LYS A 152 -0.98 -12.35 -2.95
N ARG A 153 -0.46 -11.55 -3.88
CA ARG A 153 0.40 -12.02 -4.98
C ARG A 153 1.84 -11.59 -4.74
N LEU A 154 2.75 -12.05 -5.60
CA LEU A 154 4.18 -11.71 -5.52
C LEU A 154 4.45 -10.23 -5.80
N ASP A 155 3.58 -9.61 -6.60
CA ASP A 155 3.71 -8.23 -7.07
C ASP A 155 2.62 -7.34 -6.47
N THR A 156 2.93 -6.04 -6.37
CA THR A 156 2.01 -5.01 -5.84
C THR A 156 1.03 -4.47 -6.87
N ASP A 157 1.27 -4.71 -8.16
CA ASP A 157 0.40 -4.33 -9.29
C ASP A 157 0.27 -5.53 -10.25
N LEU A 158 -0.97 -5.91 -10.56
CA LEU A 158 -1.30 -7.04 -11.44
C LEU A 158 -1.84 -6.58 -12.80
N SER A 159 -1.52 -5.35 -13.20
CA SER A 159 -1.94 -4.80 -14.50
C SER A 159 -1.53 -5.65 -15.72
N TYR A 160 -0.50 -6.49 -15.57
CA TYR A 160 -0.08 -7.44 -16.60
C TYR A 160 -1.14 -8.52 -16.90
N LEU A 161 -2.15 -8.69 -16.03
CA LEU A 161 -3.29 -9.59 -16.27
C LEU A 161 -4.14 -9.18 -17.50
N VAL A 162 -4.01 -7.95 -17.97
CA VAL A 162 -4.59 -7.48 -19.24
C VAL A 162 -4.03 -8.27 -20.42
N ASP A 163 -2.72 -8.49 -20.44
CA ASP A 163 -2.01 -9.19 -21.52
C ASP A 163 -1.84 -10.70 -21.22
N ALA A 164 -2.17 -11.14 -20.03
CA ALA A 164 -2.15 -12.54 -19.64
C ALA A 164 -3.19 -13.40 -20.36
N LEU A 165 -3.04 -14.72 -20.23
CA LEU A 165 -4.09 -15.66 -20.60
C LEU A 165 -5.36 -15.41 -19.77
N PRO A 166 -6.57 -15.50 -20.36
CA PRO A 166 -7.83 -15.25 -19.65
C PRO A 166 -8.04 -16.11 -18.40
N GLU A 167 -7.49 -17.33 -18.37
CA GLU A 167 -7.58 -18.28 -17.24
C GLU A 167 -7.19 -17.67 -15.89
N TYR A 168 -6.21 -16.75 -15.88
CA TYR A 168 -5.74 -16.10 -14.64
C TYR A 168 -6.65 -14.96 -14.17
N SER A 169 -7.60 -14.51 -15.01
CA SER A 169 -8.50 -13.38 -14.76
C SER A 169 -9.99 -13.78 -14.72
N THR A 170 -10.33 -15.03 -15.03
CA THR A 170 -11.71 -15.53 -15.02
C THR A 170 -12.09 -15.99 -13.62
N PHE A 171 -13.12 -15.37 -13.04
CA PHE A 171 -13.66 -15.73 -11.74
C PHE A 171 -15.19 -15.87 -11.80
N ASP A 172 -15.72 -16.84 -11.07
CA ASP A 172 -17.16 -17.06 -10.96
C ASP A 172 -17.84 -15.95 -10.15
N PHE A 173 -18.97 -15.43 -10.66
CA PHE A 173 -19.81 -14.42 -10.00
C PHE A 173 -20.49 -14.95 -8.75
N HIS A 174 -20.76 -16.26 -8.71
CA HIS A 174 -21.46 -16.91 -7.61
C HIS A 174 -20.51 -17.59 -6.62
N MET A 175 -19.21 -17.28 -6.69
CA MET A 175 -18.21 -17.79 -5.76
C MET A 175 -18.57 -17.47 -4.30
N GLU A 176 -18.56 -18.50 -3.46
CA GLU A 176 -18.79 -18.34 -2.02
C GLU A 176 -17.55 -17.75 -1.31
N PRO A 177 -17.73 -16.92 -0.27
CA PRO A 177 -16.62 -16.40 0.51
C PRO A 177 -15.88 -17.48 1.30
N ILE A 178 -14.58 -17.61 1.07
CA ILE A 178 -13.66 -18.46 1.82
C ILE A 178 -13.27 -17.75 3.12
N ALA A 179 -13.63 -18.34 4.25
CA ALA A 179 -13.31 -17.78 5.56
C ALA A 179 -11.80 -17.87 5.85
N HIS A 180 -11.17 -16.72 6.12
CA HIS A 180 -9.80 -16.64 6.65
C HIS A 180 -9.82 -16.52 8.18
N PRO A 181 -9.14 -17.41 8.94
CA PRO A 181 -9.09 -17.34 10.39
C PRO A 181 -8.33 -16.10 10.87
N ALA A 182 -8.83 -15.47 11.94
CA ALA A 182 -8.16 -14.31 12.53
C ALA A 182 -6.81 -14.71 13.16
N GLY A 183 -5.81 -13.86 13.00
CA GLY A 183 -4.44 -14.04 13.49
C GLY A 183 -3.52 -14.81 12.55
N THR A 184 -4.06 -15.49 11.54
CA THR A 184 -3.20 -16.18 10.57
C THR A 184 -2.68 -15.17 9.54
N PRO A 185 -1.38 -15.18 9.20
CA PRO A 185 -0.86 -14.31 8.16
C PRO A 185 -1.55 -14.60 6.82
N VAL A 186 -1.72 -13.56 6.01
CA VAL A 186 -2.40 -13.69 4.71
C VAL A 186 -1.54 -14.55 3.77
N PRO A 187 -2.12 -15.60 3.13
CA PRO A 187 -1.36 -16.45 2.22
C PRO A 187 -0.92 -15.67 0.99
N VAL A 188 0.36 -15.83 0.61
CA VAL A 188 0.93 -15.31 -0.63
C VAL A 188 0.87 -16.40 -1.69
N ASN A 189 0.14 -16.16 -2.77
CA ASN A 189 -0.02 -17.08 -3.88
C ASN A 189 1.20 -16.98 -4.83
N PRO A 190 2.01 -18.04 -4.98
CA PRO A 190 3.25 -18.02 -5.78
C PRO A 190 3.02 -18.25 -7.28
N ILE A 191 1.78 -18.37 -7.75
CA ILE A 191 1.47 -18.61 -9.17
C ILE A 191 2.08 -17.52 -10.04
N ARG A 192 2.85 -17.94 -11.05
CA ARG A 192 3.38 -17.09 -12.11
C ARG A 192 2.49 -17.18 -13.35
N VAL A 193 2.24 -16.04 -13.95
CA VAL A 193 1.27 -15.85 -15.02
C VAL A 193 1.96 -15.89 -16.37
N LYS A 194 1.41 -16.67 -17.30
CA LYS A 194 1.86 -16.69 -18.70
C LYS A 194 1.16 -15.59 -19.50
N LEU A 195 1.96 -14.78 -20.20
CA LEU A 195 1.46 -13.74 -21.10
C LEU A 195 1.01 -14.35 -22.44
N ARG A 196 0.08 -13.66 -23.11
CA ARG A 196 -0.24 -13.90 -24.53
C ARG A 196 0.96 -13.53 -25.40
N PRO A 197 1.05 -14.01 -26.65
CA PRO A 197 2.09 -13.53 -27.56
C PRO A 197 1.98 -12.01 -27.77
N PRO A 198 3.11 -11.30 -27.97
CA PRO A 198 3.12 -9.86 -28.21
C PRO A 198 2.36 -9.47 -29.50
N PRO A 199 1.89 -8.21 -29.64
CA PRO A 199 2.20 -7.04 -28.82
C PRO A 199 1.38 -6.93 -27.52
N TRP A 200 2.04 -6.47 -26.46
CA TRP A 200 1.44 -6.17 -25.15
C TRP A 200 1.12 -4.69 -24.99
N CYS A 201 0.23 -4.35 -24.06
CA CYS A 201 -0.09 -2.95 -23.75
C CYS A 201 1.09 -2.19 -23.13
N ARG A 202 2.00 -2.90 -22.45
CA ARG A 202 3.23 -2.35 -21.87
C ARG A 202 4.40 -3.29 -22.09
N ARG A 203 5.61 -2.74 -22.01
CA ARG A 203 6.86 -3.50 -22.05
C ARG A 203 7.14 -4.12 -20.68
N TRP A 204 6.40 -5.17 -20.35
CA TRP A 204 6.51 -5.88 -19.08
C TRP A 204 7.91 -6.43 -18.83
N GLU A 205 8.65 -6.76 -19.89
CA GLU A 205 10.02 -7.25 -19.82
C GLU A 205 11.04 -6.24 -19.27
N LEU A 206 10.68 -4.95 -19.18
CA LEU A 206 11.51 -3.91 -18.59
C LEU A 206 11.28 -3.72 -17.08
N LEU A 207 10.17 -4.24 -16.55
CA LEU A 207 9.73 -4.04 -15.18
C LEU A 207 10.11 -5.26 -14.33
N ASP A 208 10.41 -5.05 -13.05
CA ASP A 208 10.85 -6.10 -12.13
C ASP A 208 9.66 -6.86 -11.51
N TYR A 209 8.78 -7.40 -12.36
CA TYR A 209 7.64 -8.22 -11.94
C TYR A 209 8.06 -9.68 -11.72
N LYS A 210 7.81 -10.21 -10.52
CA LYS A 210 8.15 -11.58 -10.13
C LYS A 210 7.06 -12.58 -10.54
N GLY A 211 5.82 -12.11 -10.66
CA GLY A 211 4.63 -12.88 -10.99
C GLY A 211 4.44 -13.17 -12.47
N ILE A 212 5.35 -12.75 -13.36
CA ILE A 212 5.29 -13.06 -14.80
C ILE A 212 6.24 -14.21 -15.13
N ASP A 213 5.74 -15.20 -15.87
CA ASP A 213 6.51 -16.32 -16.39
C ASP A 213 7.05 -16.03 -17.81
N GLY A 214 8.36 -16.12 -17.99
CA GLY A 214 8.98 -16.07 -19.33
C GLY A 214 8.85 -14.76 -20.11
N ALA A 215 8.62 -13.60 -19.47
CA ALA A 215 8.43 -12.31 -20.18
C ALA A 215 9.57 -11.99 -21.18
N TRP A 216 10.81 -12.25 -20.78
CA TRP A 216 11.99 -12.03 -21.64
C TRP A 216 12.07 -13.00 -22.81
N GLU A 217 11.68 -14.26 -22.60
CA GLU A 217 11.75 -15.31 -23.63
C GLU A 217 10.85 -14.96 -24.81
N GLN A 218 9.64 -14.49 -24.52
CA GLN A 218 8.62 -14.08 -25.49
C GLN A 218 8.91 -12.75 -26.20
N SER A 219 9.91 -11.99 -25.74
CA SER A 219 10.29 -10.70 -26.36
C SER A 219 10.93 -10.89 -27.75
N THR A 220 10.57 -10.01 -28.69
CA THR A 220 11.07 -10.09 -30.06
C THR A 220 12.59 -9.84 -30.13
N PRO A 221 13.32 -10.45 -31.10
CA PRO A 221 14.75 -10.19 -31.28
C PRO A 221 15.10 -8.70 -31.43
N TYR A 222 14.20 -7.91 -32.00
CA TYR A 222 14.34 -6.47 -32.11
C TYR A 222 14.41 -5.77 -30.74
N PHE A 223 13.48 -6.10 -29.83
CA PHE A 223 13.47 -5.54 -28.48
C PHE A 223 14.67 -6.03 -27.65
N LYS A 224 15.06 -7.30 -27.80
CA LYS A 224 16.27 -7.85 -27.16
C LYS A 224 17.53 -7.07 -27.56
N ARG A 225 17.70 -6.74 -28.84
CA ARG A 225 18.83 -5.90 -29.32
C ARG A 225 18.79 -4.47 -28.77
N LYS A 226 17.60 -3.91 -28.54
CA LYS A 226 17.41 -2.56 -27.97
C LYS A 226 17.39 -2.54 -26.44
N PHE A 227 17.47 -3.68 -25.78
CA PHE A 227 17.30 -3.79 -24.34
C PHE A 227 18.32 -2.95 -23.57
N HIS A 228 19.62 -3.02 -23.90
CA HIS A 228 20.66 -2.22 -23.23
C HIS A 228 20.45 -0.70 -23.33
N LYS A 229 19.72 -0.22 -24.36
CA LYS A 229 19.39 1.21 -24.50
C LYS A 229 18.14 1.60 -23.71
N THR A 230 17.31 0.63 -23.33
CA THR A 230 15.96 0.86 -22.78
C THR A 230 15.74 0.29 -21.39
N LYS A 231 16.66 -0.54 -20.89
CA LYS A 231 16.64 -1.00 -19.50
C LYS A 231 16.73 0.22 -18.61
N ILE A 232 15.72 0.41 -17.77
CA ILE A 232 15.74 1.42 -16.71
C ILE A 232 16.97 1.08 -15.87
N ASN A 233 17.90 2.03 -15.75
CA ASN A 233 19.11 1.80 -14.98
C ASN A 233 18.73 1.38 -13.56
N ASP A 234 19.39 0.34 -13.04
CA ASP A 234 19.19 -0.18 -11.68
C ASP A 234 19.63 0.81 -10.59
N TYR A 235 20.07 2.01 -10.95
CA TYR A 235 20.43 3.07 -10.01
C TYR A 235 19.26 3.44 -9.08
N LEU A 236 18.02 3.28 -9.54
CA LEU A 236 16.83 3.52 -8.71
C LEU A 236 16.79 2.63 -7.46
N ARG A 237 17.34 1.41 -7.52
CA ARG A 237 17.44 0.52 -6.36
C ARG A 237 18.31 1.10 -5.24
N TYR A 238 19.23 2.00 -5.60
CA TYR A 238 20.17 2.64 -4.68
C TYR A 238 19.81 4.10 -4.39
N ASP A 239 18.68 4.59 -4.88
CA ASP A 239 18.23 5.98 -4.66
C ASP A 239 17.53 6.12 -3.30
N LEU A 240 18.33 6.27 -2.25
CA LEU A 240 17.84 6.48 -0.88
C LEU A 240 16.94 7.72 -0.74
N ILE A 241 17.11 8.72 -1.60
CA ILE A 241 16.28 9.94 -1.56
C ILE A 241 14.88 9.62 -2.11
N ALA A 242 14.79 8.78 -3.13
CA ALA A 242 13.50 8.30 -3.63
C ALA A 242 12.77 7.48 -2.55
N ASP A 243 13.47 6.56 -1.88
CA ASP A 243 12.90 5.77 -0.78
C ASP A 243 12.38 6.66 0.36
N TYR A 244 13.17 7.66 0.77
CA TYR A 244 12.77 8.61 1.81
C TYR A 244 11.53 9.44 1.42
N ARG A 245 11.42 9.85 0.15
CA ARG A 245 10.29 10.65 -0.34
C ARG A 245 8.99 9.84 -0.43
N ILE A 246 9.10 8.55 -0.75
CA ILE A 246 7.94 7.66 -0.91
C ILE A 246 7.45 7.18 0.46
N GLY A 247 8.35 6.97 1.41
CA GLY A 247 8.02 6.51 2.75
C GLY A 247 7.05 7.43 3.51
N SER A 248 6.08 6.83 4.17
CA SER A 248 5.37 7.44 5.29
C SER A 248 6.31 7.55 6.49
N GLU A 249 6.16 8.63 7.25
CA GLU A 249 6.88 8.77 8.51
C GLU A 249 6.37 7.71 9.48
N LEU A 250 7.27 6.94 10.11
CA LEU A 250 6.88 5.91 11.09
C LEU A 250 6.01 6.48 12.22
N GLU A 251 6.29 7.72 12.62
CA GLU A 251 5.47 8.45 13.61
C GLU A 251 4.03 8.67 13.12
N HIS A 252 3.86 8.94 11.83
CA HIS A 252 2.54 9.06 11.21
C HIS A 252 1.83 7.71 11.20
N GLU A 253 2.51 6.63 10.79
CA GLU A 253 1.95 5.28 10.79
C GLU A 253 1.48 4.85 12.18
N LEU A 254 2.31 5.06 13.21
CA LEU A 254 1.95 4.77 14.60
C LEU A 254 0.73 5.58 15.07
N LYS A 255 0.64 6.86 14.69
CA LYS A 255 -0.51 7.72 15.00
C LYS A 255 -1.79 7.21 14.32
N VAL A 256 -1.70 6.81 13.05
CA VAL A 256 -2.83 6.23 12.31
C VAL A 256 -3.24 4.90 12.93
N GLU A 257 -2.27 4.04 13.25
CA GLU A 257 -2.48 2.74 13.86
C GLU A 257 -3.22 2.87 15.20
N GLU A 258 -2.77 3.78 16.07
CA GLU A 258 -3.44 4.05 17.34
C GLU A 258 -4.88 4.56 17.14
N LYS A 259 -5.09 5.50 16.21
CA LYS A 259 -6.43 6.00 15.86
C LYS A 259 -7.33 4.86 15.36
N MET A 260 -6.81 3.97 14.53
CA MET A 260 -7.55 2.81 14.01
C MET A 260 -7.90 1.80 15.08
N GLN A 261 -6.95 1.45 15.95
CA GLN A 261 -7.21 0.54 17.07
C GLN A 261 -8.29 1.10 18.01
N ARG A 262 -8.30 2.42 18.27
CA ARG A 262 -9.36 3.09 19.05
C ARG A 262 -10.71 3.00 18.34
N PHE A 263 -10.77 3.37 17.06
CA PHE A 263 -11.98 3.32 16.24
C PHE A 263 -12.59 1.90 16.19
N GLU A 264 -11.76 0.88 16.02
CA GLU A 264 -12.21 -0.51 16.04
C GLU A 264 -12.78 -0.92 17.40
N LYS A 265 -12.11 -0.54 18.49
CA LYS A 265 -12.55 -0.85 19.85
C LYS A 265 -13.93 -0.26 20.10
N GLU A 266 -14.15 1.00 19.72
CA GLU A 266 -15.44 1.69 19.82
C GLU A 266 -16.52 0.99 19.00
N ARG A 267 -16.26 0.68 17.71
CA ARG A 267 -17.19 -0.06 16.85
C ARG A 267 -17.56 -1.43 17.42
N HIS A 268 -16.59 -2.15 17.95
CA HIS A 268 -16.80 -3.46 18.55
C HIS A 268 -17.63 -3.36 19.84
N THR A 269 -17.35 -2.37 20.71
CA THR A 269 -18.14 -2.14 21.93
C THR A 269 -19.58 -1.73 21.63
N ALA A 270 -19.79 -0.95 20.56
CA ALA A 270 -21.12 -0.53 20.11
C ALA A 270 -21.89 -1.61 19.32
N GLY A 271 -21.25 -2.74 19.01
CA GLY A 271 -21.90 -3.88 18.35
C GLY A 271 -22.15 -3.71 16.84
N PHE A 272 -21.58 -2.69 16.20
CA PHE A 272 -21.76 -2.44 14.76
C PHE A 272 -21.23 -3.59 13.89
N THR A 273 -20.10 -4.20 14.27
CA THR A 273 -19.51 -5.31 13.55
C THR A 273 -18.95 -6.37 14.49
N ARG A 274 -19.18 -7.65 14.17
CA ARG A 274 -18.54 -8.79 14.87
C ARG A 274 -17.12 -9.09 14.35
N ARG A 275 -16.71 -8.44 13.25
CA ARG A 275 -15.44 -8.69 12.56
C ARG A 275 -14.45 -7.59 12.91
N ARG A 276 -13.26 -7.96 13.41
CA ARG A 276 -12.10 -7.05 13.50
C ARG A 276 -11.56 -6.79 12.10
N ILE A 277 -11.07 -5.58 11.84
CA ILE A 277 -10.52 -5.22 10.52
C ILE A 277 -9.05 -5.64 10.45
N PHE A 278 -8.29 -5.56 11.55
CA PHE A 278 -6.97 -6.22 11.70
C PHE A 278 -7.08 -7.74 11.86
N ARG A 279 -7.70 -8.43 10.90
CA ARG A 279 -7.92 -9.87 11.01
C ARG A 279 -6.62 -10.64 10.91
N SER A 280 -5.73 -10.27 9.99
CA SER A 280 -4.46 -10.98 9.81
C SER A 280 -3.41 -10.66 10.88
N ALA A 281 -3.36 -9.42 11.35
CA ALA A 281 -2.36 -8.94 12.32
C ALA A 281 -2.66 -9.28 13.79
N ALA A 282 -3.84 -9.84 14.09
CA ALA A 282 -4.29 -10.05 15.47
C ALA A 282 -3.46 -11.06 16.31
N ALA A 283 -2.54 -11.83 15.71
CA ALA A 283 -1.70 -12.79 16.44
C ALA A 283 -0.20 -12.42 16.52
N SER A 284 0.22 -11.23 16.09
CA SER A 284 1.60 -10.76 16.31
C SER A 284 1.80 -10.14 17.71
N ARG A 285 1.05 -10.61 18.71
CA ARG A 285 1.17 -10.23 20.13
C ARG A 285 1.32 -11.46 21.00
#